data_AF-A0A246E7N2-F1
#
_entry.id   AF-A0A246E7N2-F1
#
_cell.length_a   1.000
_cell.length_b   1.000
_cell.length_c   1.000
_cell.angle_alpha   90.00
_cell.angle_beta   90.00
_cell.angle_gamma   90.00
#
_symmetry.space_group_name_H-M   'P 1'
#
loop_
_entity.id
_entity.type
_entity.pdbx_description
1 polymer ?
#
loop_
_entity_poly.entity_id
_entity_poly.type
_entity_poly.pdbx_seq_one_letter_code
_entity_poly.pdbx_strand_id
1 'polypeptide(L)'
;MKTVLLDTPAGITARLGWDPAITVHHRRRMIARELVAQALGCDEKDVRIEREAPRGFGYHTRLIASRDGVEVPLAITTASFRAATVVAVSDPGLPVGIDIRDAHPEPADLARMRKHSRLFAGADTLDLVDHWVHVQAVLEADGRGVRVAPEQVRLDPGRHRGWIPDRNMKYTLVDISRDGWLITLAYGTLPTA
;
A
#
# COMPACT_ATOMS: atom_id res chain seq x y z
N MET A 1 -4.61 -17.76 -9.66
CA MET A 1 -3.81 -17.18 -8.57
C MET A 1 -4.48 -17.44 -7.23
N LYS A 2 -3.73 -17.96 -6.26
CA LYS A 2 -4.17 -18.05 -4.85
C LYS A 2 -3.84 -16.73 -4.15
N THR A 3 -4.69 -16.34 -3.20
CA THR A 3 -4.51 -15.15 -2.37
C THR A 3 -4.44 -15.55 -0.89
N VAL A 4 -3.77 -14.74 -0.08
CA VAL A 4 -3.58 -14.94 1.36
C VAL A 4 -4.08 -13.71 2.09
N LEU A 5 -4.91 -13.92 3.12
CA LEU A 5 -5.35 -12.85 4.02
C LEU A 5 -4.16 -12.36 4.86
N LEU A 6 -4.03 -11.05 4.98
CA LEU A 6 -3.01 -10.39 5.79
C LEU A 6 -3.62 -9.92 7.13
N ASP A 7 -2.80 -9.87 8.17
CA ASP A 7 -3.20 -9.46 9.51
C ASP A 7 -3.28 -7.92 9.60
N THR A 8 -4.42 -7.35 9.19
CA THR A 8 -4.63 -5.90 9.12
C THR A 8 -5.42 -5.35 10.32
N PRO A 9 -5.28 -4.05 10.63
CA PRO A 9 -6.09 -3.40 11.67
C PRO A 9 -7.58 -3.37 11.29
N ALA A 10 -8.44 -3.19 12.30
CA ALA A 10 -9.88 -3.05 12.09
C ALA A 10 -10.22 -1.93 11.10
N GLY A 11 -11.22 -2.16 10.24
CA GLY A 11 -11.61 -1.21 9.18
C GLY A 11 -10.74 -1.29 7.91
N ILE A 12 -9.70 -2.13 7.89
CA ILE A 12 -8.91 -2.41 6.69
C ILE A 12 -8.84 -3.92 6.50
N THR A 13 -9.12 -4.41 5.30
CA THR A 13 -8.90 -5.81 4.94
C THR A 13 -7.96 -5.88 3.76
N ALA A 14 -6.86 -6.63 3.87
CA ALA A 14 -5.88 -6.77 2.79
C ALA A 14 -5.56 -8.22 2.44
N ARG A 15 -5.23 -8.44 1.18
CA ARG A 15 -4.77 -9.73 0.66
C ARG A 15 -3.52 -9.58 -0.17
N LEU A 16 -2.62 -10.55 -0.01
CA LEU A 16 -1.45 -10.75 -0.85
C LEU A 16 -1.77 -11.81 -1.91
N GLY A 17 -1.43 -11.55 -3.16
CA GLY A 17 -1.48 -12.54 -4.24
C GLY A 17 -0.25 -12.42 -5.14
N TRP A 18 0.23 -13.56 -5.63
CA TRP A 18 1.35 -13.61 -6.55
C TRP A 18 1.11 -14.65 -7.64
N ASP A 19 1.38 -14.24 -8.88
CA ASP A 19 1.32 -15.10 -10.05
C ASP A 19 2.13 -14.44 -11.19
N PRO A 20 3.29 -15.01 -11.56
CA PRO A 20 4.14 -14.42 -12.59
C PRO A 20 3.50 -14.47 -14.00
N ALA A 21 2.51 -15.35 -14.23
CA ALA A 21 1.83 -15.46 -15.51
C ALA A 21 0.71 -14.41 -15.70
N ILE A 22 0.30 -13.73 -14.63
CA ILE A 22 -0.77 -12.73 -14.66
C ILE A 22 -0.17 -11.33 -14.60
N THR A 23 -0.67 -10.40 -15.42
CA THR A 23 -0.21 -9.01 -15.38
C THR A 23 -0.55 -8.33 -14.05
N VAL A 24 0.26 -7.34 -13.63
CA VAL A 24 -0.01 -6.58 -12.40
C VAL A 24 -1.42 -5.97 -12.36
N HIS A 25 -1.90 -5.48 -13.51
CA HIS A 25 -3.25 -4.90 -13.62
C HIS A 25 -4.34 -5.96 -13.41
N HIS A 26 -4.15 -7.17 -13.93
CA HIS A 26 -5.10 -8.26 -13.72
C HIS A 26 -5.08 -8.75 -12.28
N ARG A 27 -3.89 -8.92 -11.67
CA ARG A 27 -3.77 -9.29 -10.25
C ARG A 27 -4.51 -8.31 -9.34
N ARG A 28 -4.26 -7.00 -9.52
CA ARG A 28 -4.95 -5.95 -8.73
C ARG A 28 -6.47 -6.03 -8.84
N ARG A 29 -7.01 -6.16 -10.06
CA ARG A 29 -8.46 -6.27 -10.27
C ARG A 29 -9.06 -7.54 -9.67
N MET A 30 -8.38 -8.67 -9.79
CA MET A 30 -8.84 -9.94 -9.21
C MET A 30 -8.92 -9.87 -7.69
N ILE A 31 -7.83 -9.44 -7.03
CA ILE A 31 -7.79 -9.35 -5.56
C ILE A 31 -8.76 -8.28 -5.05
N ALA A 32 -8.87 -7.13 -5.73
CA ALA A 32 -9.82 -6.08 -5.37
C ALA A 32 -11.27 -6.58 -5.43
N ARG A 33 -11.63 -7.32 -6.48
CA ARG A 33 -12.97 -7.88 -6.65
C ARG A 33 -13.30 -8.90 -5.55
N GLU A 34 -12.38 -9.81 -5.25
CA GLU A 34 -12.50 -10.77 -4.15
C GLU A 34 -12.78 -10.04 -2.82
N LEU A 35 -11.96 -9.03 -2.48
CA LEU A 35 -12.10 -8.26 -1.25
C LEU A 35 -13.39 -7.45 -1.17
N VAL A 36 -13.78 -6.79 -2.26
CA VAL A 36 -15.02 -6.00 -2.31
C VAL A 36 -16.24 -6.91 -2.21
N ALA A 37 -16.27 -8.03 -2.92
CA ALA A 37 -17.37 -8.99 -2.85
C ALA A 37 -17.53 -9.56 -1.44
N GLN A 38 -16.41 -9.89 -0.78
CA GLN A 38 -16.39 -10.30 0.62
C GLN A 38 -16.94 -9.20 1.54
N ALA A 39 -16.50 -7.96 1.38
CA ALA A 39 -16.97 -6.83 2.19
C ALA A 39 -18.48 -6.55 2.02
N LEU A 40 -19.02 -6.80 0.82
CA LEU A 40 -20.44 -6.61 0.51
C LEU A 40 -21.31 -7.86 0.76
N GLY A 41 -20.69 -9.00 1.10
CA GLY A 41 -21.39 -10.28 1.25
C GLY A 41 -22.09 -10.75 -0.03
N CYS A 42 -21.48 -10.54 -1.21
CA CYS A 42 -22.03 -10.94 -2.51
C CYS A 42 -21.07 -11.82 -3.33
N ASP A 43 -21.51 -12.27 -4.51
CA ASP A 43 -20.66 -13.00 -5.45
C ASP A 43 -19.68 -12.03 -6.14
N GLU A 44 -18.46 -12.49 -6.42
CA GLU A 44 -17.46 -11.72 -7.17
C GLU A 44 -17.97 -11.24 -8.52
N LYS A 45 -18.81 -12.04 -9.21
CA LYS A 45 -19.34 -11.67 -10.53
C LYS A 45 -20.26 -10.45 -10.49
N ASP A 46 -20.81 -10.14 -9.33
CA ASP A 46 -21.70 -9.00 -9.13
C ASP A 46 -20.92 -7.70 -8.90
N VAL A 47 -19.59 -7.80 -8.74
CA VAL A 47 -18.69 -6.67 -8.51
C VAL A 47 -17.88 -6.37 -9.77
N ARG A 48 -17.96 -5.11 -10.20
CA ARG A 48 -17.17 -4.57 -11.30
C ARG A 48 -16.06 -3.70 -10.75
N ILE A 49 -14.82 -3.98 -11.14
CA ILE A 49 -13.64 -3.18 -10.79
C ILE A 49 -13.15 -2.43 -12.03
N GLU A 50 -13.14 -1.12 -11.95
CA GLU A 50 -12.73 -0.24 -13.03
C GLU A 50 -11.61 0.68 -12.59
N ARG A 51 -10.88 1.22 -13.57
CA ARG A 51 -9.93 2.29 -13.32
C ARG A 51 -10.67 3.61 -13.47
N GLU A 52 -10.52 4.48 -12.50
CA GLU A 52 -11.03 5.83 -12.58
C GLU A 52 -10.53 6.53 -13.85
N ALA A 53 -11.39 7.33 -14.48
CA ALA A 53 -10.99 8.16 -15.60
C ALA A 53 -9.94 9.21 -15.14
N PRO A 54 -8.84 9.40 -15.88
CA PRO A 54 -7.85 10.41 -15.54
C PRO A 54 -8.47 11.81 -15.62
N ARG A 55 -8.29 12.62 -14.57
CA ARG A 55 -8.81 14.00 -14.50
C ARG A 55 -7.85 15.05 -15.08
N GLY A 56 -6.68 14.62 -15.57
CA GLY A 56 -5.65 15.50 -16.12
C GLY A 56 -4.24 14.91 -16.02
N PHE A 57 -3.25 15.65 -16.51
CA PHE A 57 -1.84 15.26 -16.44
C PHE A 57 -1.37 15.19 -14.98
N GLY A 58 -0.69 14.11 -14.61
CA GLY A 58 -0.22 13.87 -13.23
C GLY A 58 -1.28 13.37 -12.24
N TYR A 59 -2.50 13.08 -12.70
CA TYR A 59 -3.55 12.49 -11.85
C TYR A 59 -3.35 10.98 -11.68
N HIS A 60 -3.14 10.53 -10.44
CA HIS A 60 -3.04 9.11 -10.10
C HIS A 60 -4.43 8.48 -10.03
N THR A 61 -4.83 7.87 -11.13
CA THR A 61 -6.08 7.10 -11.23
C THR A 61 -6.11 5.93 -10.26
N ARG A 62 -7.25 5.74 -9.61
CA ARG A 62 -7.48 4.68 -8.61
C ARG A 62 -8.34 3.57 -9.20
N LEU A 63 -8.43 2.46 -8.48
CA LEU A 63 -9.47 1.47 -8.76
C LEU A 63 -10.74 1.89 -8.04
N ILE A 64 -11.86 1.84 -8.75
CA ILE A 64 -13.20 2.03 -8.23
C ILE A 64 -13.97 0.72 -8.37
N ALA A 65 -14.82 0.45 -7.40
CA ALA A 65 -15.70 -0.71 -7.43
C ALA A 65 -17.14 -0.25 -7.60
N SER A 66 -17.91 -1.00 -8.38
CA SER A 66 -19.34 -0.81 -8.52
C SER A 66 -20.08 -2.14 -8.45
N ARG A 67 -21.33 -2.06 -7.99
CA ARG A 67 -22.29 -3.15 -7.97
C ARG A 67 -23.61 -2.62 -8.54
N ASP A 68 -24.22 -3.36 -9.46
CA ASP A 68 -25.47 -2.96 -10.11
C ASP A 68 -25.42 -1.55 -10.74
N GLY A 69 -24.24 -1.15 -11.22
CA GLY A 69 -23.99 0.17 -11.81
C GLY A 69 -23.78 1.31 -10.80
N VAL A 70 -23.81 1.03 -9.50
CA VAL A 70 -23.62 2.01 -8.42
C VAL A 70 -22.23 1.82 -7.80
N GLU A 71 -21.48 2.91 -7.67
CA GLU A 71 -20.19 2.89 -6.98
C GLU A 71 -20.37 2.53 -5.51
N VAL A 72 -19.56 1.59 -5.01
CA VAL A 72 -19.62 1.18 -3.62
C VAL A 72 -18.73 2.09 -2.77
N PRO A 73 -19.15 2.45 -1.55
CA PRO A 73 -18.40 3.39 -0.71
C PRO A 73 -17.22 2.67 -0.05
N LEU A 74 -16.23 2.27 -0.83
CA LEU A 74 -15.00 1.60 -0.39
C LEU A 74 -13.78 2.18 -1.11
N ALA A 75 -12.70 2.40 -0.39
CA ALA A 75 -11.41 2.76 -0.96
C ALA A 75 -10.59 1.50 -1.29
N ILE A 76 -9.92 1.49 -2.45
CA ILE A 76 -9.03 0.40 -2.87
C ILE A 76 -7.60 0.93 -2.97
N THR A 77 -6.70 0.41 -2.12
CA THR A 77 -5.27 0.71 -2.15
C THR A 77 -4.50 -0.50 -2.68
N THR A 78 -3.54 -0.28 -3.58
CA THR A 78 -2.76 -1.38 -4.17
C THR A 78 -1.27 -1.09 -4.13
N ALA A 79 -0.48 -2.09 -3.76
CA ALA A 79 0.97 -2.09 -3.91
C ALA A 79 1.40 -3.31 -4.73
N SER A 80 2.47 -3.20 -5.52
CA SER A 80 2.96 -4.34 -6.30
C SER A 80 4.45 -4.26 -6.51
N PHE A 81 5.11 -5.40 -6.37
CA PHE A 81 6.54 -5.53 -6.60
C PHE A 81 6.80 -6.88 -7.24
N ARG A 82 7.49 -6.87 -8.39
CA ARG A 82 7.70 -8.05 -9.25
C ARG A 82 6.37 -8.80 -9.51
N ALA A 83 6.30 -10.07 -9.13
CA ALA A 83 5.15 -10.95 -9.33
C ALA A 83 4.09 -10.86 -8.22
N ALA A 84 4.34 -10.09 -7.15
CA ALA A 84 3.43 -9.97 -6.01
C ALA A 84 2.63 -8.67 -6.03
N THR A 85 1.42 -8.75 -5.48
CA THR A 85 0.47 -7.64 -5.37
C THR A 85 -0.25 -7.74 -4.04
N VAL A 86 -0.27 -6.63 -3.29
CA VAL A 86 -1.14 -6.43 -2.14
C VAL A 86 -2.28 -5.51 -2.56
N VAL A 87 -3.50 -5.89 -2.20
CA VAL A 87 -4.66 -5.00 -2.29
C VAL A 87 -5.29 -4.90 -0.92
N ALA A 88 -5.65 -3.69 -0.51
CA ALA A 88 -6.44 -3.42 0.66
C ALA A 88 -7.74 -2.71 0.29
N VAL A 89 -8.79 -3.03 1.04
CA VAL A 89 -10.08 -2.35 1.03
C VAL A 89 -10.30 -1.71 2.40
N SER A 90 -10.76 -0.46 2.42
CA SER A 90 -11.06 0.30 3.64
C SER A 90 -12.21 1.27 3.46
N ASP A 91 -12.63 1.92 4.54
CA ASP A 91 -13.60 3.00 4.49
C ASP A 91 -13.11 4.16 3.59
N PRO A 92 -14.03 4.84 2.86
CA PRO A 92 -13.70 6.02 2.08
C PRO A 92 -13.09 7.12 2.94
N GLY A 93 -12.04 7.75 2.43
CA GLY A 93 -11.39 8.88 3.10
C GLY A 93 -10.38 8.50 4.19
N LEU A 94 -10.30 7.23 4.61
CA LEU A 94 -9.19 6.76 5.44
C LEU A 94 -7.90 6.79 4.62
N PRO A 95 -6.87 7.55 5.02
CA PRO A 95 -5.58 7.53 4.33
C PRO A 95 -4.91 6.17 4.55
N VAL A 96 -4.66 5.42 3.48
CA VAL A 96 -3.99 4.11 3.53
C VAL A 96 -2.90 4.05 2.46
N GLY A 97 -1.70 3.67 2.86
CA GLY A 97 -0.55 3.44 1.99
C GLY A 97 0.07 2.07 2.26
N ILE A 98 0.64 1.47 1.22
CA ILE A 98 1.24 0.14 1.30
C ILE A 98 2.51 0.16 0.44
N ASP A 99 3.59 -0.41 0.96
CA ASP A 99 4.74 -0.80 0.12
C ASP A 99 5.04 -2.30 0.33
N ILE A 100 5.61 -2.92 -0.70
CA ILE A 100 5.98 -4.34 -0.71
C ILE A 100 7.35 -4.50 -1.35
N ARG A 101 8.22 -5.30 -0.72
CA ARG A 101 9.57 -5.64 -1.20
C ARG A 101 9.90 -7.10 -0.93
N ASP A 102 10.92 -7.62 -1.61
CA ASP A 102 11.62 -8.83 -1.18
C ASP A 102 12.91 -8.44 -0.43
N ALA A 103 13.59 -9.42 0.16
CA ALA A 103 14.86 -9.23 0.85
C ALA A 103 16.07 -9.12 -0.12
N HIS A 104 15.84 -9.10 -1.44
CA HIS A 104 16.88 -9.14 -2.48
C HIS A 104 16.74 -7.95 -3.44
N PRO A 105 16.88 -6.71 -2.93
CA PRO A 105 16.81 -5.52 -3.76
C PRO A 105 17.93 -5.51 -4.81
N GLU A 106 17.61 -4.99 -5.99
CA GLU A 106 18.60 -4.77 -7.04
C GLU A 106 19.64 -3.71 -6.61
N PRO A 107 20.87 -3.72 -7.13
CA PRO A 107 21.91 -2.77 -6.74
C PRO A 107 21.51 -1.30 -6.86
N ALA A 108 20.72 -0.95 -7.89
CA ALA A 108 20.22 0.41 -8.09
C ALA A 108 19.19 0.82 -7.01
N ASP A 109 18.34 -0.11 -6.58
CA ASP A 109 17.39 0.12 -5.49
C ASP A 109 18.13 0.28 -4.17
N LEU A 110 19.15 -0.53 -3.90
CA LEU A 110 20.01 -0.38 -2.72
C LEU A 110 20.73 0.97 -2.67
N ALA A 111 21.28 1.42 -3.80
CA ALA A 111 21.92 2.73 -3.87
C ALA A 111 20.93 3.86 -3.55
N ARG A 112 19.69 3.76 -4.05
CA ARG A 112 18.61 4.70 -3.74
C ARG A 112 18.25 4.64 -2.25
N MET A 113 18.02 3.44 -1.70
CA MET A 113 17.71 3.25 -0.28
C MET A 113 18.76 3.90 0.61
N ARG A 114 20.06 3.65 0.35
CA ARG A 114 21.17 4.26 1.10
C ARG A 114 21.16 5.78 1.04
N LYS A 115 21.03 6.35 -0.16
CA LYS A 115 21.02 7.80 -0.38
C LYS A 115 19.94 8.50 0.43
N HIS A 116 18.77 7.87 0.54
CA HIS A 116 17.58 8.48 1.13
C HIS A 116 17.28 7.98 2.56
N SER A 117 18.01 6.97 3.05
CA SER A 117 17.90 6.49 4.43
C SER A 117 18.57 7.45 5.41
N ARG A 118 18.03 7.52 6.62
CA ARG A 118 18.64 8.22 7.76
C ARG A 118 19.31 7.26 8.75
N LEU A 119 19.53 6.02 8.31
CA LEU A 119 20.16 5.01 9.15
C LEU A 119 21.64 5.33 9.34
N PHE A 120 22.20 4.84 10.46
CA PHE A 120 23.62 5.01 10.76
C PHE A 120 24.50 4.29 9.72
N ALA A 121 25.74 4.77 9.57
CA ALA A 121 26.74 4.10 8.76
C ALA A 121 26.97 2.67 9.28
N GLY A 122 26.75 1.67 8.43
CA GLY A 122 26.88 0.24 8.78
C GLY A 122 25.56 -0.55 8.81
N ALA A 123 24.41 0.10 8.54
CA ALA A 123 23.14 -0.61 8.37
C ALA A 123 23.25 -1.70 7.28
N ASP A 124 22.72 -2.88 7.57
CA ASP A 124 22.74 -3.98 6.62
C ASP A 124 21.65 -3.80 5.55
N THR A 125 21.63 -4.73 4.58
CA THR A 125 20.64 -4.69 3.50
C THR A 125 19.21 -4.82 4.01
N LEU A 126 18.98 -5.67 5.02
CA LEU A 126 17.64 -5.91 5.54
C LEU A 126 17.12 -4.69 6.31
N ASP A 127 17.98 -4.04 7.10
CA ASP A 127 17.68 -2.78 7.78
C ASP A 127 17.27 -1.68 6.80
N LEU A 128 17.98 -1.59 5.67
CA LEU A 128 17.70 -0.63 4.60
C LEU A 128 16.36 -0.91 3.93
N VAL A 129 16.07 -2.17 3.60
CA VAL A 129 14.79 -2.56 2.99
C VAL A 129 13.65 -2.33 3.96
N ASP A 130 13.81 -2.74 5.23
CA ASP A 130 12.81 -2.54 6.28
C ASP A 130 12.52 -1.04 6.46
N HIS A 131 13.54 -0.21 6.58
CA HIS A 131 13.35 1.24 6.68
C HIS A 131 12.66 1.80 5.43
N TRP A 132 13.05 1.32 4.25
CA TRP A 132 12.51 1.79 2.98
C TRP A 132 11.02 1.47 2.84
N VAL A 133 10.60 0.23 3.15
CA VAL A 133 9.18 -0.18 3.03
C VAL A 133 8.28 0.66 3.95
N HIS A 134 8.76 0.99 5.16
CA HIS A 134 8.05 1.90 6.07
C HIS A 134 7.94 3.33 5.51
N VAL A 135 9.04 3.88 4.98
CA VAL A 135 9.04 5.23 4.38
C VAL A 135 8.11 5.30 3.18
N GLN A 136 8.15 4.31 2.29
CA GLN A 136 7.28 4.29 1.12
C GLN A 136 5.81 4.15 1.49
N ALA A 137 5.47 3.31 2.48
CA ALA A 137 4.09 3.19 2.94
C ALA A 137 3.55 4.53 3.46
N VAL A 138 4.36 5.32 4.19
CA VAL A 138 3.97 6.68 4.63
C VAL A 138 3.74 7.62 3.44
N LEU A 139 4.63 7.63 2.45
CA LEU A 139 4.47 8.48 1.26
C LEU A 139 3.20 8.14 0.48
N GLU A 140 2.90 6.85 0.32
CA GLU A 140 1.69 6.38 -0.33
C GLU A 140 0.43 6.80 0.46
N ALA A 141 0.46 6.70 1.79
CA ALA A 141 -0.66 7.12 2.64
C ALA A 141 -0.87 8.64 2.63
N ASP A 142 0.19 9.43 2.47
CA ASP A 142 0.11 10.89 2.31
C ASP A 142 -0.44 11.32 0.95
N GLY A 143 -0.22 10.52 -0.09
CA GLY A 143 -0.88 10.66 -1.39
C GLY A 143 -0.41 11.83 -2.25
N ARG A 144 0.63 12.57 -1.85
CA ARG A 144 1.26 13.61 -2.68
C ARG A 144 2.19 13.06 -3.76
N GLY A 145 2.45 11.75 -3.75
CA GLY A 145 3.31 11.07 -4.72
C GLY A 145 4.73 11.64 -4.72
N VAL A 146 5.30 11.85 -5.91
CA VAL A 146 6.68 12.32 -6.09
C VAL A 146 6.97 13.75 -5.61
N ARG A 147 5.95 14.47 -5.11
CA ARG A 147 6.10 15.84 -4.58
C ARG A 147 6.80 15.89 -3.22
N VAL A 148 6.90 14.75 -2.54
CA VAL A 148 7.57 14.63 -1.24
C VAL A 148 8.76 13.68 -1.40
N ALA A 149 9.94 14.15 -1.03
CA ALA A 149 11.13 13.31 -1.07
C ALA A 149 11.15 12.33 0.11
N PRO A 150 11.64 11.09 -0.05
CA PRO A 150 11.66 10.09 1.02
C PRO A 150 12.37 10.54 2.30
N GLU A 151 13.40 11.37 2.20
CA GLU A 151 14.15 11.90 3.35
C GLU A 151 13.32 12.86 4.22
N GLN A 152 12.18 13.33 3.73
CA GLN A 152 11.26 14.17 4.51
C GLN A 152 10.42 13.34 5.48
N VAL A 153 10.26 12.03 5.23
CA VAL A 153 9.57 11.15 6.15
C VAL A 153 10.37 11.01 7.45
N ARG A 154 9.66 11.00 8.57
CA ARG A 154 10.17 10.67 9.89
C ARG A 154 9.47 9.42 10.37
N LEU A 155 10.21 8.55 11.01
CA LEU A 155 9.71 7.37 11.71
C LEU A 155 10.04 7.53 13.19
N ASP A 156 9.19 7.01 14.07
CA ASP A 156 9.56 6.87 15.47
C ASP A 156 10.57 5.72 15.65
N PRO A 157 11.27 5.62 16.80
CA PRO A 157 12.35 4.63 16.98
C PRO A 157 11.93 3.18 16.73
N GLY A 158 10.68 2.83 17.04
CA GLY A 158 10.10 1.50 16.80
C GLY A 158 9.50 1.30 15.40
N ARG A 159 9.51 2.33 14.55
CA ARG A 159 8.87 2.33 13.22
C ARG A 159 7.39 1.96 13.24
N HIS A 160 6.71 2.22 14.37
CA HIS A 160 5.27 2.01 14.52
C HIS A 160 4.47 3.23 14.07
N ARG A 161 5.14 4.38 13.91
CA ARG A 161 4.52 5.60 13.38
C ARG A 161 5.44 6.32 12.41
N GLY A 162 4.82 6.92 11.41
CA GLY A 162 5.49 7.78 10.44
C GLY A 162 4.75 9.09 10.21
N TRP A 163 5.48 10.15 9.85
CA TRP A 163 4.90 11.45 9.52
C TRP A 163 5.82 12.26 8.60
N ILE A 164 5.24 13.29 7.97
CA ILE A 164 5.99 14.30 7.23
C ILE A 164 5.86 15.61 8.03
N PRO A 165 6.97 16.26 8.44
CA PRO A 165 6.93 17.39 9.37
C PRO A 165 6.10 18.60 8.93
N ASP A 166 5.79 18.72 7.63
CA ASP A 166 5.02 19.83 7.08
C ASP A 166 3.50 19.70 7.27
N ARG A 167 3.04 18.60 7.88
CA ARG A 167 1.63 18.33 8.20
C ARG A 167 1.49 17.80 9.62
N ASN A 168 0.32 18.05 10.22
CA ASN A 168 -0.05 17.48 11.52
C ASN A 168 -0.56 16.03 11.45
N MET A 169 -0.56 15.42 10.26
CA MET A 169 -1.00 14.04 10.07
C MET A 169 0.10 13.07 10.51
N LYS A 170 -0.30 12.03 11.25
CA LYS A 170 0.56 10.91 11.64
C LYS A 170 -0.08 9.61 11.18
N TYR A 171 0.75 8.71 10.70
CA TYR A 171 0.34 7.40 10.20
C TYR A 171 0.81 6.34 11.18
N THR A 172 -0.09 5.45 11.57
CA THR A 172 0.27 4.20 12.25
C THR A 172 0.78 3.22 11.21
N LEU A 173 1.86 2.52 11.53
CA LEU A 173 2.53 1.56 10.68
C LEU A 173 2.37 0.16 11.26
N VAL A 174 1.98 -0.78 10.40
CA VAL A 174 1.78 -2.19 10.74
C VAL A 174 2.60 -3.03 9.78
N ASP A 175 3.42 -3.91 10.33
CA ASP A 175 4.04 -4.98 9.57
C ASP A 175 3.00 -6.05 9.28
N ILE A 176 2.73 -6.26 7.98
CA ILE A 176 1.82 -7.28 7.47
C ILE A 176 2.55 -8.24 6.53
N SER A 177 3.86 -8.39 6.74
CA SER A 177 4.74 -9.27 5.97
C SER A 177 4.27 -10.71 5.98
N ARG A 178 4.39 -11.38 4.82
CA ARG A 178 3.86 -12.73 4.62
C ARG A 178 4.62 -13.42 3.49
N ASP A 179 4.87 -14.72 3.64
CA ASP A 179 5.44 -15.58 2.61
C ASP A 179 6.74 -15.04 1.97
N GLY A 180 7.61 -14.43 2.80
CA GLY A 180 8.90 -13.87 2.37
C GLY A 180 8.83 -12.48 1.74
N TRP A 181 7.65 -11.87 1.67
CA TRP A 181 7.47 -10.48 1.28
C TRP A 181 7.47 -9.57 2.50
N LEU A 182 8.29 -8.52 2.45
CA LEU A 182 8.31 -7.43 3.42
C LEU A 182 7.22 -6.44 3.05
N ILE A 183 6.21 -6.27 3.90
CA ILE A 183 5.02 -5.47 3.60
C ILE A 183 4.71 -4.57 4.80
N THR A 184 4.74 -3.26 4.59
CA THR A 184 4.25 -2.29 5.57
C THR A 184 2.96 -1.67 5.09
N LEU A 185 1.97 -1.62 5.97
CA LEU A 185 0.76 -0.83 5.81
C LEU A 185 0.83 0.41 6.71
N ALA A 186 0.61 1.56 6.11
CA ALA A 186 0.47 2.83 6.80
C ALA A 186 -0.99 3.30 6.75
N TYR A 187 -1.55 3.72 7.87
CA TYR A 187 -2.90 4.30 7.89
C TYR A 187 -2.99 5.53 8.79
N GLY A 188 -3.73 6.53 8.33
CA GLY A 188 -3.93 7.78 9.07
C GLY A 188 -4.90 7.59 10.21
N THR A 189 -4.62 8.22 11.36
CA THR A 189 -5.66 8.44 12.38
C THR A 189 -6.36 9.74 12.02
N LEU A 190 -7.64 9.66 11.62
CA LEU A 190 -8.44 10.87 11.46
C LEU A 190 -8.52 11.54 12.85
N PRO A 191 -8.32 12.87 12.96
CA PRO A 191 -8.51 13.57 14.22
C PRO A 191 -9.92 13.25 14.73
N THR A 192 -10.02 12.68 15.93
CA THR A 192 -11.31 12.60 16.61
C THR A 192 -11.80 14.04 16.79
N ALA A 193 -12.98 14.33 16.24
CA ALA A 193 -13.63 15.63 16.37
C ALA A 193 -13.91 15.98 17.84
#